data_AF-A0A536KWT3-F1
#
_entry.id   AF-A0A536KWT3-F1
#
_cell.length_a   1.000
_cell.length_b   1.000
_cell.length_c   1.000
_cell.angle_alpha   90.00
_cell.angle_beta   90.00
_cell.angle_gamma   90.00
#
_symmetry.space_group_name_H-M   'P 1'
#
loop_
_entity.id
_entity.type
_entity.pdbx_description
1 polymer ?
#
loop_
_entity_poly.entity_id
_entity_poly.type
_entity_poly.pdbx_seq_one_letter_code
_entity_poly.pdbx_strand_id
1 'polypeptide(L)' 'MRFAWASETVYFRSRRDVLRFLYCHEWMHWYLHEVLGKGAAAETACDRFALRNFRRRYVTTDDADAALRRRPLKVRASV' A
#
# COMPACT_ATOMS: atom_id res chain seq x y z
N MET A 1 8.46 -1.55 16.23
CA MET A 1 8.37 -2.79 15.43
C MET A 1 8.90 -2.48 14.04
N ARG A 2 9.80 -3.29 13.50
CA ARG A 2 10.45 -3.08 12.19
C ARG A 2 9.88 -4.09 11.21
N PHE A 3 9.16 -3.64 10.19
CA PHE A 3 8.63 -4.49 9.13
C PHE A 3 9.47 -4.27 7.87
N ALA A 4 10.00 -5.35 7.32
CA ALA A 4 10.81 -5.32 6.11
C ALA A 4 9.99 -5.90 4.95
N TRP A 5 9.56 -5.03 4.04
CA TRP A 5 9.05 -5.44 2.73
C TRP A 5 10.24 -5.51 1.75
N ALA A 6 10.11 -6.22 0.63
CA ALA A 6 11.17 -6.70 -0.27
C ALA A 6 12.19 -5.69 -0.84
N SER A 7 12.23 -4.43 -0.40
CA SER A 7 13.38 -3.51 -0.46
C SER A 7 13.21 -2.22 0.38
N GLU A 8 12.12 -2.08 1.13
CA GLU A 8 11.82 -0.89 1.95
C GLU A 8 11.53 -1.28 3.40
N THR A 9 12.31 -0.72 4.32
CA THR A 9 12.02 -0.82 5.76
C THR A 9 11.04 0.29 6.14
N VAL A 10 9.88 -0.07 6.68
CA VAL A 10 8.92 0.91 7.21
C VAL A 10 8.94 0.89 8.73
N TYR A 11 9.10 2.08 9.30
CA TYR A 11 9.11 2.28 10.74
C TYR A 11 7.75 2.79 11.20
N PHE A 12 7.05 2.00 12.00
CA PHE A 12 5.80 2.41 12.65
C PHE A 12 6.11 3.14 13.97
N ARG A 13 5.65 4.40 14.08
CA ARG A 13 5.95 5.25 15.25
C ARG A 13 5.07 4.92 16.45
N SER A 14 3.93 4.30 16.22
CA SER A 14 2.94 4.00 17.25
C SER A 14 2.08 2.79 16.87
N ARG A 15 1.32 2.25 17.82
CA ARG A 15 0.29 1.22 17.53
C ARG A 15 -0.78 1.74 16.56
N ARG A 16 -1.08 3.04 16.59
CA ARG A 16 -2.01 3.69 15.66
C ARG A 16 -1.52 3.60 14.22
N ASP A 17 -0.21 3.73 13.99
CA ASP A 17 0.36 3.59 12.63
C ASP A 17 0.10 2.19 12.08
N VAL A 18 0.24 1.15 12.92
CA VAL A 18 -0.01 -0.25 12.53
C VAL A 18 -1.48 -0.47 12.19
N LEU A 19 -2.40 0.01 13.04
CA LEU A 19 -3.83 -0.11 12.78
C LEU A 19 -4.25 0.62 11.51
N ARG A 20 -3.71 1.83 11.27
CA ARG A 20 -4.00 2.56 10.03
C ARG A 20 -3.43 1.87 8.80
N PHE A 21 -2.26 1.24 8.92
CA PHE A 21 -1.68 0.47 7.83
C PHE A 21 -2.56 -0.73 7.47
N LEU A 22 -2.93 -1.55 8.44
CA LEU A 22 -3.82 -2.69 8.22
C LEU A 22 -5.17 -2.25 7.67
N TYR A 23 -5.76 -1.19 8.22
CA TYR A 23 -7.01 -0.64 7.71
C TYR A 23 -6.91 -0.25 6.23
N CYS A 24 -5.85 0.47 5.83
CA CYS A 24 -5.65 0.82 4.42
C CYS A 24 -5.43 -0.42 3.54
N HIS A 25 -4.71 -1.43 4.04
CA HIS A 25 -4.45 -2.67 3.31
C HIS A 25 -5.76 -3.42 3.01
N GLU A 26 -6.57 -3.67 4.04
CA GLU A 26 -7.85 -4.37 3.89
C GLU A 26 -8.87 -3.56 3.09
N TRP A 27 -8.89 -2.24 3.25
CA TRP A 27 -9.74 -1.38 2.43
C TRP A 27 -9.39 -1.48 0.94
N MET A 28 -8.11 -1.62 0.59
CA MET A 28 -7.70 -1.80 -0.80
C MET A 28 -8.15 -3.17 -1.34
N HIS A 29 -8.11 -4.23 -0.53
CA HIS A 29 -8.68 -5.53 -0.90
C HIS A 29 -10.16 -5.42 -1.22
N TRP A 30 -10.92 -4.74 -0.36
CA TRP A 30 -12.33 -4.45 -0.60
C TRP A 30 -12.54 -3.64 -1.89
N TYR A 31 -11.76 -2.58 -2.13
CA TYR A 31 -11.87 -1.76 -3.34
C TYR A 31 -11.62 -2.56 -4.62
N LEU A 32 -10.59 -3.41 -4.61
CA LEU A 32 -10.28 -4.29 -5.73
C LEU A 32 -11.42 -5.25 -6.03
N HIS A 33 -11.99 -5.86 -4.99
CA HIS A 33 -13.06 -6.84 -5.13
C HIS A 33 -14.39 -6.19 -5.53
N GLU A 34 -14.88 -5.23 -4.73
CA GLU A 34 -16.22 -4.68 -4.89
C GLU A 34 -16.31 -3.62 -5.99
N VAL A 35 -15.31 -2.75 -6.12
CA VAL A 35 -15.37 -1.63 -7.08
C VAL A 35 -14.80 -2.03 -8.44
N LEU A 36 -13.72 -2.83 -8.45
CA LEU A 36 -13.04 -3.19 -9.70
C LEU A 36 -13.31 -4.63 -10.17
N GLY A 37 -14.03 -5.45 -9.40
CA GLY A 37 -14.31 -6.85 -9.75
C GLY A 37 -13.06 -7.73 -9.87
N LYS A 38 -11.95 -7.30 -9.26
CA LYS A 38 -10.66 -8.01 -9.28
C LYS A 38 -10.54 -8.89 -8.05
N GLY A 39 -9.88 -10.03 -8.19
CA GLY A 39 -9.60 -10.89 -7.04
C GLY A 39 -8.79 -10.13 -5.98
N ALA A 40 -9.09 -10.40 -4.71
CA ALA A 40 -8.40 -9.85 -3.54
C ALA A 40 -6.92 -10.31 -3.40
N ALA A 41 -6.32 -10.87 -4.45
CA ALA A 41 -4.97 -11.44 -4.41
C ALA A 41 -3.86 -10.44 -4.80
N ALA A 42 -4.18 -9.15 -4.99
CA ALA A 42 -3.21 -8.15 -5.42
C ALA A 42 -2.44 -7.53 -4.23
N GLU A 43 -1.87 -8.37 -3.37
CA GLU A 43 -1.19 -7.98 -2.12
C GLU A 43 -0.14 -6.88 -2.32
N THR A 44 0.64 -6.94 -3.40
CA THR A 44 1.64 -5.91 -3.72
C THR A 44 1.02 -4.53 -4.01
N ALA A 45 -0.19 -4.47 -4.55
CA ALA A 45 -0.91 -3.21 -4.73
C ALA A 45 -1.51 -2.72 -3.40
N CYS A 46 -2.05 -3.63 -2.59
CA CYS A 46 -2.58 -3.36 -1.25
C CYS A 46 -1.51 -2.81 -0.31
N ASP A 47 -0.35 -3.46 -0.25
CA ASP A 47 0.82 -2.98 0.50
C ASP A 47 1.27 -1.61 0.01
N ARG A 48 1.39 -1.41 -1.31
CA ARG A 48 1.82 -0.13 -1.88
C ARG A 48 0.85 1.00 -1.54
N PHE A 49 -0.45 0.72 -1.60
CA PHE A 49 -1.49 1.67 -1.20
C PHE A 49 -1.37 1.98 0.30
N ALA A 50 -1.31 0.96 1.14
CA ALA A 50 -1.23 1.12 2.59
C ALA A 50 0.01 1.91 3.01
N LEU A 51 1.19 1.58 2.47
CA LEU A 51 2.46 2.24 2.75
C LEU A 51 2.43 3.75 2.42
N ARG A 52 1.76 4.13 1.32
CA ARG A 52 1.67 5.54 0.91
C ARG A 52 0.67 6.35 1.73
N ASN A 53 -0.34 5.69 2.31
CA ASN A 53 -1.52 6.38 2.81
C ASN A 53 -1.77 6.25 4.32
N PHE A 54 -1.16 5.30 5.03
CA PHE A 54 -1.47 5.05 6.45
C PHE A 54 -1.26 6.27 7.38
N ARG A 55 -0.41 7.22 7.01
CA ARG A 55 -0.18 8.47 7.75
C ARG A 55 -1.01 9.65 7.28
N ARG A 56 -1.68 9.56 6.15
CA ARG A 56 -2.50 10.65 5.60
C ARG A 56 -3.78 10.77 6.41
N ARG A 57 -4.26 12.00 6.57
CA ARG A 57 -5.52 12.28 7.27
C ARG A 57 -6.73 11.83 6.46
N TYR A 58 -6.66 12.03 5.15
CA TYR A 58 -7.69 11.67 4.17
C TYR A 58 -7.06 10.81 3.08
N VAL A 59 -7.80 9.80 2.65
CA VAL A 59 -7.42 8.85 1.60
C VAL A 59 -8.63 8.69 0.70
N THR A 60 -8.43 8.77 -0.62
CA THR A 60 -9.52 8.70 -1.61
C THR A 60 -9.30 7.54 -2.58
N THR A 61 -10.30 7.28 -3.43
CA THR A 61 -10.20 6.30 -4.51
C THR A 61 -9.10 6.67 -5.52
N ASP A 62 -8.79 7.96 -5.70
CA ASP A 62 -7.67 8.39 -6.55
C ASP A 62 -6.32 7.85 -6.04
N ASP A 63 -6.15 7.75 -4.73
CA ASP A 63 -4.96 7.16 -4.12
C ASP A 63 -4.86 5.65 -4.40
N ALA A 64 -6.01 4.98 -4.50
CA ALA A 64 -6.13 3.57 -4.85
C ALA A 64 -5.72 3.35 -6.31
N ASP A 65 -6.23 4.17 -7.22
CA ASP A 65 -5.89 4.14 -8.64
C ASP A 65 -4.41 4.43 -8.85
N ALA A 66 -3.83 5.35 -8.08
CA ALA A 66 -2.40 5.65 -8.10
C ALA A 66 -1.53 4.47 -7.62
N ALA A 67 -2.05 3.61 -6.73
CA ALA A 67 -1.36 2.40 -6.28
C ALA A 67 -1.35 1.28 -7.34
N LEU A 68 -2.34 1.28 -8.25
CA LEU A 68 -2.40 0.35 -9.39
C LEU A 68 -1.43 0.71 -10.51
N ARG A 69 -1.05 1.98 -10.64
CA ARG A 69 -0.09 2.42 -11.67
C ARG A 69 1.29 1.86 -11.36
N ARG A 70 1.76 0.91 -12.19
CA ARG A 70 3.15 0.41 -12.13
C ARG A 70 4.12 1.58 -12.36
N ARG A 71 4.90 1.92 -11.34
CA ARG A 71 6.12 2.73 -11.55
C ARG A 71 7.11 1.82 -12.27
N PRO A 72 7.73 2.24 -13.39
CA PRO A 72 8.81 1.45 -13.97
C PRO A 72 9.88 1.28 -12.89
N LEU A 73 10.31 0.03 -12.68
CA LEU A 73 11.46 -0.27 -11.85
C LEU A 73 12.61 0.57 -12.41
N LYS A 74 13.05 1.59 -11.67
CA LYS A 74 14.35 2.20 -11.93
C LYS A 74 15.34 1.09 -11.59
N VAL A 75 15.76 0.32 -12.60
CA VAL A 75 16.92 -0.55 -12.49
C VAL A 75 18.03 0.35 -11.97
N ARG A 76 18.45 0.12 -10.73
CA ARG A 76 19.69 0.72 -10.24
C ARG A 76 20.77 0.13 -11.13
N ALA A 77 21.26 0.92 -12.09
CA ALA A 77 22.49 0.61 -12.77
C ALA A 77 23.57 0.58 -11.68
N SER A 78 24.06 -0.62 -11.38
CA SER A 78 25.28 -0.81 -10.62
C SER A 78 26.41 -0.18 -11.44
N VAL A 79 27.02 0.89 -10.90
CA VAL A 79 28.33 1.38 -11.31
C VAL A 79 29.34 0.74 -10.37
#